data_AF-A0A2U1ABF1-F1
#
_entry.id   AF-A0A2U1ABF1-F1
#
_cell.length_a   1.000
_cell.length_b   1.000
_cell.length_c   1.000
_cell.angle_alpha   90.00
_cell.angle_beta   90.00
_cell.angle_gamma   90.00
#
_symmetry.space_group_name_H-M   'P 1'
#
loop_
_entity.id
_entity.type
_entity.pdbx_description
1 polymer ?
#
loop_
_entity_poly.entity_id
_entity_poly.type
_entity_poly.pdbx_seq_one_letter_code
_entity_poly.pdbx_strand_id
1 'polypeptide(L)'
;KVMQVAENGKTTQSYSYDISGQLATADYGAGKETFLWDGLALLSRNNLKYVNEPAVTGGNPILAGDKMLFDDMLGNTLGVKDGEKFSAIDRDAFGELKPGEKPNLSVNFFTGKPEIDGLGYSFLFRNYRADLGKWQTSDPLGYPDGWNNLTYCNNASTVAFDSLGLAQGYCIDYVPTGNYDPYTGDPITTPTIVTCSKDKWNNFDFTAHYFVGNGAERTLTSMGLKSAVWEVIEKSVLYRKGGLEDQLNELARSAVNTSYKTGSVTLPTYNTRNTYDFSEASWPIRKATLMTASRISVSWSFDEARQVFDYTFTGGIDFTFHDVFSDPADLDSFGLDRLDFPHSNPFIITDNWSVTTSGSGYIE
;
A
#
# COMPACT_ATOMS: atom_id res chain seq x y z
N LYS A 1 -1.23 18.84 2.06
CA LYS A 1 -0.11 19.64 2.60
C LYS A 1 -0.59 20.98 3.12
N VAL A 2 0.15 21.59 4.04
CA VAL A 2 -0.15 22.93 4.58
C VAL A 2 0.32 23.99 3.59
N MET A 3 -0.58 24.89 3.19
CA MET A 3 -0.27 25.97 2.23
C MET A 3 -0.02 27.32 2.91
N GLN A 4 -0.58 27.52 4.11
CA GLN A 4 -0.44 28.76 4.86
C GLN A 4 -0.67 28.53 6.35
N VAL A 5 -0.03 29.35 7.18
CA VAL A 5 -0.31 29.50 8.61
C VAL A 5 -0.88 30.88 8.84
N ALA A 6 -1.95 30.98 9.63
CA ALA A 6 -2.59 32.23 9.97
C ALA A 6 -2.79 32.36 11.48
N GLU A 7 -2.50 33.54 12.01
CA GLU A 7 -2.76 33.91 13.39
C GLU A 7 -3.76 35.07 13.40
N ASN A 8 -4.83 34.95 14.19
CA ASN A 8 -5.89 35.96 14.29
C ASN A 8 -6.46 36.39 12.92
N GLY A 9 -6.59 35.44 11.99
CA GLY A 9 -7.12 35.68 10.65
C GLY A 9 -6.15 36.36 9.66
N LYS A 10 -4.91 36.64 10.09
CA LYS A 10 -3.84 37.15 9.22
C LYS A 10 -2.87 36.04 8.88
N THR A 11 -2.60 35.83 7.59
CA THR A 11 -1.56 34.91 7.15
C THR A 11 -0.20 35.41 7.62
N THR A 12 0.49 34.59 8.40
CA THR A 12 1.84 34.87 8.93
C THR A 12 2.89 34.18 8.08
N GLN A 13 2.56 33.03 7.48
CA GLN A 13 3.48 32.24 6.67
C GLN A 13 2.74 31.59 5.51
N SER A 14 3.39 31.46 4.35
CA SER A 14 2.85 30.75 3.19
C SER A 14 3.89 29.85 2.55
N TYR A 15 3.43 28.73 2.01
CA TYR A 15 4.27 27.71 1.41
C TYR A 15 3.78 27.40 0.01
N SER A 16 4.70 27.35 -0.94
CA SER A 16 4.42 26.93 -2.31
C SER A 16 5.13 25.62 -2.61
N TYR A 17 4.50 24.81 -3.44
CA TYR A 17 5.00 23.50 -3.85
C TYR A 17 5.06 23.45 -5.37
N ASP A 18 6.00 22.68 -5.91
CA ASP A 18 5.99 22.37 -7.34
C ASP A 18 4.95 21.29 -7.67
N ILE A 19 4.85 20.91 -8.95
CA ILE A 19 3.88 19.90 -9.40
C ILE A 19 4.12 18.51 -8.80
N SER A 20 5.35 18.23 -8.34
CA SER A 20 5.68 16.99 -7.66
C SER A 20 5.20 16.94 -6.21
N GLY A 21 4.82 18.10 -5.67
CA GLY A 21 4.55 18.27 -4.26
C GLY A 21 5.78 18.67 -3.44
N GLN A 22 6.97 18.79 -4.03
CA GLN A 22 8.14 19.28 -3.30
C GLN A 22 7.98 20.73 -2.88
N LEU A 23 8.48 21.06 -1.68
CA LEU A 23 8.44 22.44 -1.19
C LEU A 23 9.31 23.30 -2.10
N ALA A 24 8.73 24.31 -2.76
CA ALA A 24 9.45 25.22 -3.63
C ALA A 24 9.87 26.48 -2.87
N THR A 25 8.96 27.06 -2.07
CA THR A 25 9.24 28.26 -1.28
C THR A 25 8.53 28.28 0.07
N ALA A 26 9.16 28.90 1.07
CA ALA A 26 8.53 29.31 2.32
C ALA A 26 8.64 30.83 2.48
N ASP A 27 7.53 31.52 2.67
CA ASP A 27 7.46 32.98 2.85
C ASP A 27 6.92 33.28 4.24
N TYR A 28 7.74 33.94 5.06
CA TYR A 28 7.45 34.29 6.44
C TYR A 28 7.03 35.76 6.60
N GLY A 29 6.73 36.45 5.50
CA GLY A 29 6.42 37.88 5.42
C GLY A 29 7.65 38.79 5.57
N ALA A 30 8.56 38.50 6.49
CA ALA A 30 9.82 39.23 6.70
C ALA A 30 10.99 38.69 5.86
N GLY A 31 10.84 37.49 5.31
CA GLY A 31 11.86 36.80 4.54
C GLY A 31 11.28 35.63 3.79
N LYS A 32 11.99 35.20 2.74
CA LYS A 32 11.58 34.11 1.87
C LYS A 32 12.72 33.13 1.69
N GLU A 33 12.38 31.85 1.69
CA GLU A 33 13.28 30.76 1.36
C GLU A 33 12.89 30.08 0.06
N THR A 34 13.90 29.58 -0.63
CA THR A 34 13.77 28.81 -1.87
C THR A 34 14.48 27.48 -1.69
N PHE A 35 13.90 26.42 -2.24
CA PHE A 35 14.40 25.06 -2.09
C PHE A 35 14.56 24.43 -3.48
N LEU A 36 15.64 23.67 -3.67
CA LEU A 36 15.90 22.89 -4.87
C LEU A 36 16.13 21.44 -4.47
N TRP A 37 15.55 20.51 -5.21
CA TRP A 37 15.55 19.10 -4.90
C TRP A 37 16.06 18.28 -6.09
N ASP A 38 16.68 17.14 -5.81
CA ASP A 38 16.91 16.05 -6.76
C ASP A 38 16.28 14.78 -6.18
N GLY A 39 15.16 14.39 -6.76
CA GLY A 39 14.26 13.43 -6.12
C GLY A 39 13.81 13.93 -4.74
N LEU A 40 14.10 13.14 -3.69
CA LEU A 40 13.84 13.48 -2.30
C LEU A 40 14.99 14.23 -1.62
N ALA A 41 16.16 14.33 -2.25
CA ALA A 41 17.35 14.91 -1.67
C ALA A 41 17.33 16.43 -1.83
N LEU A 42 17.50 17.17 -0.73
CA LEU A 42 17.61 18.63 -0.77
C LEU A 42 18.98 19.01 -1.37
N LEU A 43 18.99 19.72 -2.50
CA LEU A 43 20.23 20.21 -3.14
C LEU A 43 20.62 21.60 -2.65
N SER A 44 19.64 22.47 -2.42
CA SER A 44 19.91 23.80 -1.88
C SER A 44 18.74 24.39 -1.12
N ARG A 45 19.07 25.19 -0.10
CA ARG A 45 18.17 26.08 0.63
C ARG A 45 18.72 27.49 0.51
N ASN A 46 18.07 28.34 -0.27
CA ASN A 46 18.61 29.61 -0.74
C ASN A 46 19.97 29.40 -1.42
N ASN A 47 21.02 30.06 -0.93
CA ASN A 47 22.38 29.95 -1.45
C ASN A 47 23.19 28.84 -0.79
N LEU A 48 22.66 28.19 0.26
CA LEU A 48 23.32 27.06 0.91
C LEU A 48 23.11 25.81 0.08
N LYS A 49 24.21 25.14 -0.26
CA LYS A 49 24.20 23.90 -1.03
C LYS A 49 24.47 22.70 -0.13
N TYR A 50 23.89 21.58 -0.49
CA TYR A 50 24.07 20.32 0.21
C TYR A 50 24.74 19.28 -0.69
N VAL A 51 25.55 18.42 -0.10
CA VAL A 51 26.01 17.18 -0.72
C VAL A 51 25.35 16.05 0.04
N ASN A 52 24.64 15.20 -0.69
CA ASN A 52 23.88 14.11 -0.10
C ASN A 52 24.56 12.77 -0.38
N GLU A 53 24.49 11.85 0.58
CA GLU A 53 24.71 10.44 0.32
C GLU A 53 23.41 9.75 -0.13
N PRO A 54 23.48 8.73 -0.99
CA PRO A 54 22.32 7.90 -1.30
C PRO A 54 21.81 7.20 -0.03
N ALA A 55 20.54 7.39 0.30
CA ALA A 55 19.91 6.78 1.47
C ALA A 55 18.47 6.34 1.14
N VAL A 56 18.00 5.27 1.79
CA VAL A 56 16.63 4.74 1.64
C VAL A 56 15.55 5.75 2.07
N THR A 57 15.94 6.74 2.87
CA THR A 57 15.12 7.87 3.30
C THR A 57 14.96 8.95 2.23
N GLY A 58 15.66 8.85 1.09
CA GLY A 58 15.56 9.80 -0.02
C GLY A 58 16.77 10.72 -0.19
N GLY A 59 17.89 10.40 0.46
CA GLY A 59 19.13 11.17 0.41
C GLY A 59 19.37 11.97 1.70
N ASN A 60 20.49 11.69 2.36
CA ASN A 60 20.85 12.32 3.63
C ASN A 60 21.99 13.33 3.40
N PRO A 61 21.86 14.59 3.85
CA PRO A 61 22.92 15.58 3.65
C PRO A 61 24.12 15.30 4.55
N ILE A 62 25.28 15.01 3.94
CA ILE A 62 26.56 14.84 4.65
C ILE A 62 27.39 16.13 4.69
N LEU A 63 27.08 17.09 3.80
CA LEU A 63 27.65 18.43 3.82
C LEU A 63 26.56 19.48 3.65
N ALA A 64 26.69 20.59 4.38
CA ALA A 64 25.90 21.80 4.22
C ALA A 64 26.84 23.00 4.12
N GLY A 65 27.19 23.41 2.90
CA GLY A 65 28.27 24.36 2.66
C GLY A 65 29.62 23.78 3.08
N ASP A 66 30.25 24.38 4.09
CA ASP A 66 31.52 23.96 4.69
C ASP A 66 31.36 23.08 5.94
N LYS A 67 30.12 22.83 6.37
CA LYS A 67 29.80 22.01 7.53
C LYS A 67 29.62 20.55 7.15
N MET A 68 30.13 19.67 7.99
CA MET A 68 29.91 18.22 7.90
C MET A 68 28.81 17.79 8.86
N LEU A 69 27.85 17.04 8.36
CA LEU A 69 26.72 16.51 9.12
C LEU A 69 26.96 15.04 9.42
N PHE A 70 26.57 14.63 10.62
CA PHE A 70 26.67 13.24 11.08
C PHE A 70 25.26 12.73 11.31
N ASP A 71 24.82 11.79 10.47
CA ASP A 71 23.48 11.24 10.52
C ASP A 71 23.47 9.83 11.15
N ASP A 72 22.32 9.44 11.71
CA ASP A 72 22.07 8.06 12.13
C ASP A 72 21.57 7.18 10.96
N MET A 73 21.31 5.91 11.24
CA MET A 73 20.84 4.94 10.23
C MET A 73 19.49 5.29 9.59
N LEU A 74 18.69 6.14 10.23
CA LEU A 74 17.41 6.60 9.71
C LEU A 74 17.54 7.97 9.02
N GLY A 75 18.72 8.60 9.02
CA GLY A 75 18.94 9.92 8.42
C GLY A 75 18.60 11.10 9.34
N ASN A 76 18.64 10.90 10.66
CA ASN A 76 18.53 12.00 11.62
C ASN A 76 19.91 12.63 11.85
N THR A 77 20.02 13.95 11.74
CA THR A 77 21.30 14.62 11.99
C THR A 77 21.60 14.68 13.49
N LEU A 78 22.56 13.89 13.93
CA LEU A 78 23.00 13.79 15.33
C LEU A 78 23.97 14.91 15.73
N GLY A 79 24.65 15.52 14.76
CA GLY A 79 25.57 16.60 15.04
C GLY A 79 26.23 17.18 13.80
N VAL A 80 26.90 18.30 14.03
CA VAL A 80 27.52 19.10 12.97
C VAL A 80 28.95 19.45 13.36
N LYS A 81 29.88 19.22 12.44
CA LYS A 81 31.24 19.72 12.51
C LYS A 81 31.37 20.98 11.65
N ASP A 82 31.75 22.08 12.29
CA ASP A 82 32.00 23.39 11.69
C ASP A 82 33.45 23.80 12.01
N GLY A 83 34.33 23.71 11.02
CA GLY A 83 35.78 23.76 11.24
C GLY A 83 36.24 22.68 12.21
N GLU A 84 36.88 23.06 13.32
CA GLU A 84 37.33 22.13 14.36
C GLU A 84 36.28 21.85 15.45
N LYS A 85 35.13 22.54 15.41
CA LYS A 85 34.10 22.42 16.45
C LYS A 85 33.03 21.40 16.04
N PHE A 86 32.79 20.42 16.91
CA PHE A 86 31.61 19.57 16.84
C PHE A 86 30.50 20.10 17.77
N SER A 87 29.26 20.11 17.29
CA SER A 87 28.06 20.44 18.07
C SER A 87 27.04 19.32 17.90
N ALA A 88 26.69 18.66 19.00
CA ALA A 88 25.64 17.64 19.01
C ALA A 88 24.24 18.28 18.88
N ILE A 89 23.30 17.54 18.33
CA ILE A 89 21.88 17.89 18.25
C ILE A 89 21.10 16.85 19.04
N ASP A 90 20.65 17.24 20.24
CA ASP A 90 19.86 16.39 21.13
C ASP A 90 18.41 16.38 20.66
N ARG A 91 17.87 15.18 20.38
CA ARG A 91 16.47 14.98 19.97
C ARG A 91 15.86 13.73 20.57
N ASP A 92 14.54 13.66 20.60
CA ASP A 92 13.80 12.47 20.96
C ASP A 92 13.57 11.51 19.77
N ALA A 93 12.89 10.38 20.03
CA ALA A 93 12.59 9.38 19.02
C ALA A 93 11.63 9.88 17.91
N PHE A 94 10.91 10.97 18.13
CA PHE A 94 9.97 11.57 17.19
C PHE A 94 10.57 12.78 16.45
N GLY A 95 11.84 13.08 16.69
CA GLY A 95 12.57 14.16 16.03
C GLY A 95 12.37 15.54 16.68
N GLU A 96 11.76 15.61 17.86
CA GLU A 96 11.64 16.85 18.62
C GLU A 96 12.99 17.14 19.27
N LEU A 97 13.47 18.38 19.11
CA LEU A 97 14.68 18.81 19.81
C LEU A 97 14.44 18.88 21.32
N LYS A 98 15.54 18.85 22.07
CA LYS A 98 15.49 19.04 23.52
C LYS A 98 14.67 20.28 23.89
N PRO A 99 13.82 20.20 24.93
CA PRO A 99 12.96 21.32 25.32
C PRO A 99 13.72 22.64 25.49
N GLY A 100 13.27 23.67 24.78
CA GLY A 100 13.87 25.01 24.82
C GLY A 100 14.98 25.25 23.79
N GLU A 101 15.43 24.22 23.06
CA GLU A 101 16.33 24.40 21.93
C GLU A 101 15.57 24.83 20.68
N LYS A 102 16.20 25.71 19.89
CA LYS A 102 15.67 26.12 18.58
C LYS A 102 16.45 25.39 17.49
N PRO A 103 15.76 24.90 16.46
CA PRO A 103 16.42 24.20 15.38
C PRO A 103 17.31 25.14 14.59
N ASN A 104 18.53 24.65 14.31
CA ASN A 104 19.31 25.22 13.22
C ASN A 104 18.77 24.66 11.90
N LEU A 105 17.88 25.41 11.28
CA LEU A 105 17.17 25.01 10.06
C LEU A 105 18.10 24.66 8.86
N SER A 106 19.36 25.09 8.88
CA SER A 106 20.34 24.73 7.84
C SER A 106 20.88 23.30 7.96
N VAL A 107 20.69 22.63 9.09
CA VAL A 107 21.30 21.34 9.40
C VAL A 107 20.38 20.41 10.19
N ASN A 108 19.17 20.85 10.57
CA ASN A 108 18.25 20.00 11.29
C ASN A 108 17.43 19.14 10.33
N PHE A 109 17.89 17.91 10.10
CA PHE A 109 17.18 16.91 9.31
C PHE A 109 16.64 15.80 10.21
N PHE A 110 15.41 15.37 9.97
CA PHE A 110 14.81 14.18 10.57
C PHE A 110 14.41 13.24 9.45
N THR A 111 14.95 12.02 9.46
CA THR A 111 14.81 11.05 8.38
C THR A 111 15.13 11.59 6.98
N GLY A 112 16.20 12.39 6.91
CA GLY A 112 16.64 13.08 5.70
C GLY A 112 15.76 14.27 5.28
N LYS A 113 14.71 14.63 6.05
CA LYS A 113 13.83 15.75 5.71
C LYS A 113 14.21 17.02 6.47
N PRO A 114 14.29 18.18 5.80
CA PRO A 114 14.63 19.44 6.44
C PRO A 114 13.47 19.93 7.31
N GLU A 115 13.80 20.54 8.44
CA GLU A 115 12.85 21.34 9.20
C GLU A 115 12.65 22.71 8.58
N ILE A 116 11.38 23.13 8.52
CA ILE A 116 10.91 24.40 7.99
C ILE A 116 10.16 25.12 9.11
N ASP A 117 10.51 26.38 9.33
CA ASP A 117 9.90 27.17 10.41
C ASP A 117 8.39 27.22 10.23
N GLY A 118 7.64 27.07 11.34
CA GLY A 118 6.17 27.01 11.35
C GLY A 118 5.52 25.80 10.66
N LEU A 119 6.24 25.03 9.85
CA LEU A 119 5.74 23.89 9.07
C LEU A 119 6.19 22.53 9.65
N GLY A 120 7.29 22.49 10.39
CA GLY A 120 7.92 21.25 10.84
C GLY A 120 8.73 20.59 9.71
N TYR A 121 8.88 19.28 9.74
CA TYR A 121 9.64 18.54 8.74
C TYR A 121 8.83 18.39 7.44
N SER A 122 9.44 18.75 6.30
CA SER A 122 8.78 18.72 5.00
C SER A 122 9.04 17.41 4.26
N PHE A 123 8.00 16.58 4.12
CA PHE A 123 7.99 15.38 3.27
C PHE A 123 7.34 15.71 1.93
N LEU A 124 7.40 14.80 0.95
CA LEU A 124 6.87 15.03 -0.39
C LEU A 124 5.34 15.23 -0.38
N PHE A 125 4.61 14.39 0.35
CA PHE A 125 3.14 14.41 0.35
C PHE A 125 2.52 15.02 1.60
N ARG A 126 3.27 15.08 2.71
CA ARG A 126 2.79 15.59 4.01
C ARG A 126 3.83 16.46 4.70
N ASN A 127 3.40 17.10 5.78
CA ASN A 127 4.26 17.86 6.70
C ASN A 127 4.12 17.23 8.09
N TYR A 128 5.25 17.07 8.79
CA TYR A 128 5.31 16.36 10.07
C TYR A 128 5.69 17.32 11.21
N ARG A 129 4.94 17.24 12.31
CA ARG A 129 5.15 18.01 13.53
C ARG A 129 5.71 17.09 14.59
N ALA A 130 7.02 17.20 14.82
CA ALA A 130 7.73 16.36 15.78
C ALA A 130 7.30 16.60 17.23
N ASP A 131 7.01 17.86 17.58
CA ASP A 131 6.44 18.24 18.88
C ASP A 131 5.06 17.62 19.17
N LEU A 132 4.37 17.13 18.13
CA LEU A 132 3.11 16.40 18.26
C LEU A 132 3.24 14.90 18.00
N GLY A 133 4.38 14.45 17.47
CA GLY A 133 4.56 13.10 16.93
C GLY A 133 3.57 12.77 15.80
N LYS A 134 3.14 13.78 15.02
CA LYS A 134 2.01 13.62 14.07
C LYS A 134 2.21 14.29 12.73
N TRP A 135 1.61 13.69 11.70
CA TRP A 135 1.33 14.34 10.43
C TRP A 135 0.31 15.46 10.62
N GLN A 136 0.48 16.55 9.86
CA GLN A 136 -0.46 17.68 9.88
C GLN A 136 -1.73 17.43 9.05
N THR A 137 -1.72 16.45 8.17
CA THR A 137 -2.85 16.08 7.31
C THR A 137 -2.99 14.57 7.25
N SER A 138 -4.21 14.10 7.03
CA SER A 138 -4.51 12.70 6.69
C SER A 138 -3.66 12.21 5.52
N ASP A 139 -3.30 10.93 5.52
CA ASP A 139 -2.60 10.26 4.43
C ASP A 139 -3.40 10.33 3.13
N PRO A 140 -2.79 10.84 2.05
CA PRO A 140 -3.40 10.84 0.72
C PRO A 140 -3.77 9.43 0.19
N LEU A 141 -3.07 8.36 0.61
CA LEU A 141 -3.38 6.99 0.23
C LEU A 141 -4.55 6.38 1.02
N GLY A 142 -5.17 7.15 1.93
CA GLY A 142 -6.26 6.67 2.77
C GLY A 142 -5.75 6.06 4.07
N TYR A 143 -5.70 4.73 4.17
CA TYR A 143 -5.30 4.03 5.41
C TYR A 143 -4.21 2.98 5.17
N PRO A 144 -3.08 3.34 4.51
CA PRO A 144 -2.01 2.39 4.23
C PRO A 144 -1.41 1.82 5.53
N ASP A 145 -1.19 2.69 6.52
CA ASP A 145 -0.60 2.33 7.82
C ASP A 145 -1.65 1.97 8.90
N GLY A 146 -2.93 1.88 8.53
CA GLY A 146 -4.03 1.60 9.46
C GLY A 146 -4.91 2.82 9.76
N TRP A 147 -5.80 2.70 10.76
CA TRP A 147 -6.90 3.66 10.99
C TRP A 147 -6.45 5.05 11.45
N ASN A 148 -5.33 5.13 12.19
CA ASN A 148 -4.83 6.40 12.68
C ASN A 148 -4.00 7.11 11.61
N ASN A 149 -4.69 7.95 10.86
CA ASN A 149 -4.16 8.58 9.67
C ASN A 149 -3.16 9.74 9.90
N LEU A 150 -2.87 10.03 11.16
CA LEU A 150 -1.97 11.12 11.57
C LEU A 150 -0.72 10.62 12.27
N THR A 151 -0.62 9.33 12.58
CA THR A 151 0.55 8.79 13.28
C THR A 151 1.72 8.64 12.32
N TYR A 152 2.91 9.05 12.78
CA TYR A 152 4.16 8.78 12.08
C TYR A 152 4.61 7.34 12.33
N CYS A 153 4.78 6.55 11.26
CA CYS A 153 5.33 5.19 11.27
C CYS A 153 4.72 4.25 12.33
N ASN A 154 3.42 4.31 12.57
CA ASN A 154 2.75 3.51 13.62
C ASN A 154 3.41 3.60 15.02
N ASN A 155 4.01 4.76 15.35
CA ASN A 155 4.79 5.01 16.56
C ASN A 155 6.06 4.15 16.70
N ALA A 156 6.56 3.56 15.60
CA ALA A 156 7.80 2.79 15.54
C ALA A 156 8.98 3.64 15.02
N SER A 157 9.02 4.93 15.38
CA SER A 157 9.95 5.91 14.82
C SER A 157 11.43 5.65 15.12
N THR A 158 11.74 4.74 16.06
CA THR A 158 13.12 4.31 16.35
C THR A 158 13.67 3.28 15.38
N VAL A 159 12.81 2.63 14.60
CA VAL A 159 13.18 1.51 13.70
C VAL A 159 12.53 1.60 12.31
N ALA A 160 11.78 2.67 12.06
CA ALA A 160 11.06 2.90 10.81
C ALA A 160 11.06 4.39 10.44
N PHE A 161 10.93 4.66 9.16
CA PHE A 161 10.82 6.00 8.59
C PHE A 161 9.68 6.04 7.57
N ASP A 162 9.30 7.21 7.06
CA ASP A 162 8.35 7.34 5.94
C ASP A 162 9.00 8.26 4.90
N SER A 163 9.55 7.72 3.82
CA SER A 163 10.34 8.53 2.88
C SER A 163 9.50 9.61 2.18
N LEU A 164 8.24 9.32 1.89
CA LEU A 164 7.36 10.13 1.04
C LEU A 164 6.35 10.95 1.86
N GLY A 165 6.06 10.53 3.09
CA GLY A 165 4.88 10.95 3.84
C GLY A 165 3.62 10.27 3.32
N LEU A 166 3.65 8.97 3.02
CA LEU A 166 2.51 8.18 2.51
C LEU A 166 2.34 6.80 3.14
N ALA A 167 3.41 6.19 3.61
CA ALA A 167 3.36 4.85 4.21
C ALA A 167 4.66 4.62 4.96
N GLN A 168 4.62 3.78 5.98
CA GLN A 168 5.82 3.40 6.75
C GLN A 168 6.90 2.76 5.82
N GLY A 169 7.89 3.55 5.43
CA GLY A 169 9.10 3.06 4.77
C GLY A 169 9.88 2.14 5.70
N TYR A 170 9.75 0.84 5.47
CA TYR A 170 10.46 -0.25 6.15
C TYR A 170 10.25 -0.34 7.67
N CYS A 171 9.87 -1.52 8.14
CA CYS A 171 10.23 -1.96 9.48
C CYS A 171 11.53 -2.76 9.37
N ILE A 172 12.50 -2.49 10.24
CA ILE A 172 13.50 -3.50 10.58
C ILE A 172 12.74 -4.58 11.34
N ASP A 173 12.28 -5.63 10.65
CA ASP A 173 11.71 -6.78 11.33
C ASP A 173 12.83 -7.74 11.70
N TYR A 174 12.78 -8.14 12.96
CA TYR A 174 13.80 -8.94 13.60
C TYR A 174 13.42 -10.41 13.45
N VAL A 175 13.94 -11.07 12.41
CA VAL A 175 13.69 -12.51 12.24
C VAL A 175 14.54 -13.26 13.27
N PRO A 176 13.95 -14.06 14.17
CA PRO A 176 14.71 -14.93 15.06
C PRO A 176 15.53 -15.89 14.21
N THR A 177 16.87 -15.82 14.33
CA THR A 177 17.78 -16.69 13.56
C THR A 177 17.78 -18.15 14.03
N GLY A 178 16.94 -18.50 15.00
CA GLY A 178 16.96 -19.77 15.73
C GLY A 178 18.07 -19.85 16.79
N ASN A 179 18.90 -18.80 16.93
CA ASN A 179 19.93 -18.68 17.96
C ASN A 179 19.47 -17.73 19.08
N TYR A 180 19.97 -17.94 20.29
CA TYR A 180 19.69 -17.11 21.47
C TYR A 180 20.99 -16.46 21.97
N ASP A 181 20.90 -15.21 22.44
CA ASP A 181 21.99 -14.50 23.09
C ASP A 181 22.38 -15.27 24.36
N PRO A 182 23.64 -15.71 24.51
CA PRO A 182 24.05 -16.56 25.61
C PRO A 182 24.11 -15.83 26.97
N TYR A 183 23.99 -14.50 27.00
CA TYR A 183 24.02 -13.67 28.21
C TYR A 183 22.63 -13.19 28.63
N THR A 184 21.74 -12.88 27.69
CA THR A 184 20.38 -12.39 27.99
C THR A 184 19.28 -13.43 27.79
N GLY A 185 19.53 -14.47 26.98
CA GLY A 185 18.53 -15.48 26.62
C GLY A 185 17.51 -15.00 25.60
N ASP A 186 17.69 -13.81 25.02
CA ASP A 186 16.82 -13.27 23.98
C ASP A 186 17.17 -13.89 22.61
N PRO A 187 16.21 -14.05 21.70
CA PRO A 187 16.52 -14.50 20.33
C PRO A 187 17.46 -13.50 19.65
N ILE A 188 18.54 -14.02 19.04
CA ILE A 188 19.42 -13.25 18.15
C ILE A 188 18.66 -13.01 16.85
N THR A 189 18.48 -11.74 16.53
CA THR A 189 17.69 -11.30 15.40
C THR A 189 18.58 -10.63 14.36
N THR A 190 18.40 -10.99 13.09
CA THR A 190 19.06 -10.31 11.97
C THR A 190 18.10 -9.28 11.37
N PRO A 191 18.54 -8.04 11.13
CA PRO A 191 17.73 -7.07 10.41
C PRO A 191 17.57 -7.57 8.98
N THR A 192 16.33 -7.86 8.60
CA THR A 192 15.97 -8.19 7.22
C THR A 192 14.87 -7.24 6.77
N ILE A 193 14.96 -6.79 5.52
CA ILE A 193 13.84 -6.16 4.82
C ILE A 193 12.82 -7.27 4.59
N VAL A 194 11.82 -7.38 5.46
CA VAL A 194 10.77 -8.39 5.33
C VAL A 194 9.45 -7.68 5.25
N THR A 195 8.77 -7.78 4.10
CA THR A 195 7.32 -7.84 4.09
C THR A 195 6.97 -9.15 4.80
N CYS A 196 6.84 -9.07 6.14
CA CYS A 196 6.68 -10.22 7.02
C CYS A 196 5.71 -11.24 6.42
N SER A 197 6.07 -12.51 6.51
CA SER A 197 5.15 -13.63 6.28
C SER A 197 4.06 -13.55 7.36
N LYS A 198 3.07 -12.69 7.14
CA LYS A 198 1.84 -12.60 7.91
C LYS A 198 0.87 -13.63 7.38
N ASP A 199 0.04 -14.16 8.28
CA ASP A 199 -1.07 -15.04 7.91
C ASP A 199 -2.08 -14.35 6.98
N LYS A 200 -2.10 -13.00 6.96
CA LYS A 200 -2.95 -12.18 6.10
C LYS A 200 -2.33 -10.80 5.84
N TRP A 201 -2.21 -10.41 4.58
CA TRP A 201 -1.77 -9.08 4.15
C TRP A 201 -2.81 -8.02 4.51
N ASN A 202 -2.32 -6.84 4.89
CA ASN A 202 -3.09 -5.61 5.07
C ASN A 202 -2.70 -4.55 4.01
N ASN A 203 -3.28 -3.35 4.08
CA ASN A 203 -3.00 -2.27 3.11
C ASN A 203 -1.50 -1.95 2.99
N PHE A 204 -0.80 -1.94 4.12
CA PHE A 204 0.64 -1.70 4.18
C PHE A 204 1.41 -2.74 3.36
N ASP A 205 1.06 -4.02 3.47
CA ASP A 205 1.79 -5.09 2.79
C ASP A 205 1.69 -4.99 1.25
N PHE A 206 0.56 -4.53 0.71
CA PHE A 206 0.40 -4.25 -0.72
C PHE A 206 1.31 -3.10 -1.17
N THR A 207 1.26 -1.98 -0.44
CA THR A 207 2.06 -0.79 -0.73
C THR A 207 3.56 -1.09 -0.58
N ALA A 208 3.97 -1.82 0.45
CA ALA A 208 5.34 -2.24 0.64
C ALA A 208 5.82 -3.15 -0.51
N HIS A 209 5.03 -4.16 -0.88
CA HIS A 209 5.38 -5.04 -1.99
C HIS A 209 5.41 -4.32 -3.35
N TYR A 210 4.61 -3.27 -3.56
CA TYR A 210 4.75 -2.40 -4.72
C TYR A 210 6.16 -1.77 -4.77
N PHE A 211 6.57 -1.11 -3.68
CA PHE A 211 7.84 -0.36 -3.63
C PHE A 211 9.10 -1.24 -3.68
N VAL A 212 9.05 -2.46 -3.11
CA VAL A 212 10.26 -3.28 -2.90
C VAL A 212 10.16 -4.70 -3.43
N GLY A 213 8.96 -5.14 -3.82
CA GLY A 213 8.70 -6.49 -4.31
C GLY A 213 9.16 -6.74 -5.74
N ASN A 214 9.71 -5.71 -6.41
CA ASN A 214 10.27 -5.81 -7.77
C ASN A 214 9.28 -6.40 -8.78
N GLY A 215 8.00 -6.06 -8.63
CA GLY A 215 6.92 -6.54 -9.49
C GLY A 215 6.63 -8.04 -9.38
N ALA A 216 7.17 -8.73 -8.38
CA ALA A 216 7.01 -10.16 -8.22
C ALA A 216 5.52 -10.52 -8.04
N GLU A 217 5.02 -11.45 -8.86
CA GLU A 217 3.65 -11.92 -8.80
C GLU A 217 3.34 -12.54 -7.42
N ARG A 218 2.10 -12.31 -6.94
CA ARG A 218 1.59 -12.88 -5.71
C ARG A 218 0.32 -13.65 -5.94
N THR A 219 0.11 -14.68 -5.13
CA THR A 219 -1.20 -15.36 -5.08
C THR A 219 -2.01 -14.90 -3.89
N LEU A 220 -3.34 -14.90 -3.99
CA LEU A 220 -4.21 -14.64 -2.83
C LEU A 220 -3.91 -15.61 -1.68
N THR A 221 -3.52 -16.84 -2.01
CA THR A 221 -3.01 -17.85 -1.06
C THR A 221 -1.78 -17.33 -0.32
N SER A 222 -0.75 -16.85 -1.04
CA SER A 222 0.48 -16.33 -0.44
C SER A 222 0.27 -15.08 0.42
N MET A 223 -0.82 -14.36 0.18
CA MET A 223 -1.20 -13.15 0.91
C MET A 223 -2.22 -13.43 2.03
N GLY A 224 -2.66 -14.67 2.22
CA GLY A 224 -3.68 -15.01 3.22
C GLY A 224 -5.09 -14.46 2.94
N LEU A 225 -5.36 -14.10 1.68
CA LEU A 225 -6.63 -13.48 1.25
C LEU A 225 -7.56 -14.44 0.52
N LYS A 226 -7.12 -15.67 0.21
CA LYS A 226 -7.89 -16.62 -0.62
C LYS A 226 -9.30 -16.88 -0.07
N SER A 227 -9.44 -17.13 1.23
CA SER A 227 -10.74 -17.40 1.86
C SER A 227 -11.66 -16.18 1.85
N ALA A 228 -11.14 -14.99 2.18
CA ALA A 228 -11.92 -13.75 2.19
C ALA A 228 -12.43 -13.39 0.78
N VAL A 229 -11.59 -13.59 -0.25
CA VAL A 229 -12.02 -13.40 -1.64
C VAL A 229 -13.05 -14.45 -2.05
N TRP A 230 -12.89 -15.70 -1.61
CA TRP A 230 -13.86 -16.76 -1.89
C TRP A 230 -15.25 -16.44 -1.33
N GLU A 231 -15.35 -15.92 -0.10
CA GLU A 231 -16.65 -15.50 0.49
C GLU A 231 -17.37 -14.46 -0.39
N VAL A 232 -16.61 -13.52 -0.99
CA VAL A 232 -17.16 -12.55 -1.93
C VAL A 232 -17.59 -13.22 -3.25
N ILE A 233 -16.83 -14.19 -3.76
CA ILE A 233 -17.20 -14.97 -4.95
C ILE A 233 -18.51 -15.70 -4.72
N GLU A 234 -18.64 -16.41 -3.60
CA GLU A 234 -19.86 -17.16 -3.26
C GLU A 234 -21.09 -16.25 -3.21
N LYS A 235 -20.98 -15.14 -2.47
CA LYS A 235 -22.07 -14.21 -2.24
C LYS A 235 -22.44 -13.38 -3.48
N SER A 236 -21.44 -12.91 -4.23
CA SER A 236 -21.62 -11.87 -5.26
C SER A 236 -21.55 -12.40 -6.68
N VAL A 237 -21.07 -13.63 -6.88
CA VAL A 237 -20.91 -14.23 -8.21
C VAL A 237 -21.75 -15.51 -8.32
N LEU A 238 -21.61 -16.42 -7.36
CA LEU A 238 -22.19 -17.77 -7.47
C LEU A 238 -23.67 -17.78 -7.07
N TYR A 239 -23.97 -17.46 -5.81
CA TYR A 239 -25.27 -17.69 -5.17
C TYR A 239 -26.21 -16.47 -5.17
N ARG A 240 -25.80 -15.35 -5.75
CA ARG A 240 -26.71 -14.21 -5.89
C ARG A 240 -27.83 -14.54 -6.87
N LYS A 241 -28.98 -13.87 -6.74
CA LYS A 241 -30.05 -13.91 -7.75
C LYS A 241 -29.54 -13.44 -9.11
N GLY A 242 -29.72 -14.26 -10.15
CA GLY A 242 -29.15 -14.09 -11.48
C GLY A 242 -27.63 -14.34 -11.54
N GLY A 243 -27.09 -14.99 -10.52
CA GLY A 243 -25.68 -15.39 -10.41
C GLY A 243 -25.34 -16.56 -11.33
N LEU A 244 -24.11 -17.05 -11.20
CA LEU A 244 -23.61 -18.12 -12.06
C LEU A 244 -24.42 -19.41 -11.89
N GLU A 245 -24.87 -19.74 -10.67
CA GLU A 245 -25.69 -20.95 -10.47
C GLU A 245 -27.05 -20.85 -11.17
N ASP A 246 -27.74 -19.71 -11.06
CA ASP A 246 -29.00 -19.47 -11.77
C ASP A 246 -28.82 -19.58 -13.29
N GLN A 247 -27.74 -19.03 -13.83
CA GLN A 247 -27.41 -19.12 -15.26
C GLN A 247 -27.15 -20.57 -15.69
N LEU A 248 -26.43 -21.35 -14.87
CA LEU A 248 -26.20 -22.78 -15.15
C LEU A 248 -27.50 -23.59 -15.07
N ASN A 249 -28.40 -23.25 -14.16
CA ASN A 249 -29.71 -23.86 -14.06
C ASN A 249 -30.58 -23.54 -15.29
N GLU A 250 -30.55 -22.30 -15.78
CA GLU A 250 -31.24 -21.92 -17.03
C GLU A 250 -30.68 -22.67 -18.25
N LEU A 251 -29.35 -22.81 -18.34
CA LEU A 251 -28.71 -23.64 -19.37
C LEU A 251 -29.14 -25.11 -19.26
N ALA A 252 -29.16 -25.66 -18.04
CA ALA A 252 -29.61 -27.03 -17.80
C ALA A 252 -31.07 -27.23 -18.22
N ARG A 253 -31.96 -26.31 -17.84
CA ARG A 253 -33.37 -26.29 -18.25
C ARG A 253 -33.51 -26.27 -19.77
N SER A 254 -32.70 -25.45 -20.46
CA SER A 254 -32.74 -25.32 -21.93
C SER A 254 -32.23 -26.56 -22.67
N ALA A 255 -31.46 -27.42 -22.00
CA ALA A 255 -30.85 -28.62 -22.57
C ALA A 255 -31.80 -29.82 -22.59
N VAL A 256 -32.89 -29.78 -21.83
CA VAL A 256 -33.86 -30.88 -21.74
C VAL A 256 -34.56 -31.07 -23.08
N ASN A 257 -34.35 -32.23 -23.70
CA ASN A 257 -35.04 -32.59 -24.94
C ASN A 257 -36.34 -33.35 -24.64
N THR A 258 -37.45 -32.64 -24.73
CA THR A 258 -38.81 -33.18 -24.46
C THR A 258 -39.29 -34.21 -25.47
N SER A 259 -38.55 -34.44 -26.57
CA SER A 259 -38.85 -35.52 -27.52
C SER A 259 -38.57 -36.91 -26.92
N TYR A 260 -37.80 -36.98 -25.83
CA TYR A 260 -37.42 -38.23 -25.17
C TYR A 260 -37.82 -38.19 -23.70
N LYS A 261 -38.62 -39.18 -23.26
CA LYS A 261 -39.06 -39.32 -21.86
C LYS A 261 -37.91 -39.37 -20.85
N THR A 262 -36.71 -39.74 -21.27
CA THR A 262 -35.50 -39.71 -20.45
C THR A 262 -34.30 -39.37 -21.31
N GLY A 263 -33.29 -38.72 -20.75
CA GLY A 263 -32.05 -38.46 -21.47
C GLY A 263 -30.96 -37.83 -20.60
N SER A 264 -29.78 -37.71 -21.17
CA SER A 264 -28.65 -37.02 -20.55
C SER A 264 -27.78 -36.36 -21.62
N VAL A 265 -27.19 -35.22 -21.28
CA VAL A 265 -26.28 -34.47 -22.15
C VAL A 265 -25.22 -33.75 -21.34
N THR A 266 -23.97 -33.78 -21.79
CA THR A 266 -22.93 -32.88 -21.29
C THR A 266 -22.91 -31.63 -22.15
N LEU A 267 -23.06 -30.47 -21.51
CA LEU A 267 -23.05 -29.20 -22.22
C LEU A 267 -21.63 -28.76 -22.58
N PRO A 268 -21.45 -27.97 -23.65
CA PRO A 268 -20.20 -27.26 -23.89
C PRO A 268 -19.80 -26.40 -22.69
N THR A 269 -18.51 -26.14 -22.53
CA THR A 269 -18.01 -25.29 -21.44
C THR A 269 -18.62 -23.90 -21.51
N TYR A 270 -19.23 -23.46 -20.41
CA TYR A 270 -19.77 -22.13 -20.27
C TYR A 270 -18.72 -21.24 -19.58
N ASN A 271 -18.17 -20.27 -20.32
CA ASN A 271 -17.13 -19.38 -19.82
C ASN A 271 -17.67 -17.99 -19.52
N THR A 272 -17.21 -17.38 -18.43
CA THR A 272 -17.45 -15.96 -18.14
C THR A 272 -16.14 -15.24 -17.87
N ARG A 273 -16.12 -13.92 -18.10
CA ARG A 273 -14.99 -13.02 -17.75
C ARG A 273 -15.58 -11.67 -17.36
N ASN A 274 -15.67 -11.43 -16.06
CA ASN A 274 -16.32 -10.24 -15.52
C ASN A 274 -15.45 -9.59 -14.45
N THR A 275 -15.73 -8.31 -14.16
CA THR A 275 -15.10 -7.58 -13.06
C THR A 275 -16.08 -7.47 -11.89
N TYR A 276 -15.62 -7.77 -10.68
CA TYR A 276 -16.42 -7.71 -9.45
C TYR A 276 -15.72 -6.85 -8.40
N ASP A 277 -16.50 -6.33 -7.45
CA ASP A 277 -16.00 -5.57 -6.31
C ASP A 277 -15.64 -6.52 -5.16
N PHE A 278 -14.36 -6.51 -4.79
CA PHE A 278 -13.73 -7.27 -3.71
C PHE A 278 -13.24 -6.38 -2.56
N SER A 279 -13.65 -5.11 -2.52
CA SER A 279 -13.27 -4.18 -1.44
C SER A 279 -13.69 -4.67 -0.03
N GLU A 280 -14.73 -5.51 0.05
CA GLU A 280 -15.14 -6.20 1.29
C GLU A 280 -14.07 -7.19 1.77
N ALA A 281 -13.39 -7.89 0.85
CA ALA A 281 -12.34 -8.85 1.19
C ALA A 281 -10.99 -8.17 1.47
N SER A 282 -10.64 -7.20 0.64
CA SER A 282 -9.41 -6.42 0.75
C SER A 282 -9.57 -5.10 0.01
N TRP A 283 -9.44 -3.98 0.74
CA TRP A 283 -9.58 -2.65 0.15
C TRP A 283 -8.59 -2.38 -1.00
N PRO A 284 -7.31 -2.79 -0.93
CA PRO A 284 -6.35 -2.67 -2.04
C PRO A 284 -6.77 -3.34 -3.35
N ILE A 285 -7.49 -4.47 -3.30
CA ILE A 285 -7.92 -5.20 -4.50
C ILE A 285 -9.01 -4.43 -5.27
N ARG A 286 -9.94 -3.81 -4.54
CA ARG A 286 -11.10 -3.06 -5.09
C ARG A 286 -11.86 -3.85 -6.16
N LYS A 287 -11.50 -3.70 -7.44
CA LYS A 287 -12.16 -4.32 -8.57
C LYS A 287 -11.21 -5.25 -9.30
N ALA A 288 -11.49 -6.55 -9.27
CA ALA A 288 -10.66 -7.56 -9.91
C ALA A 288 -11.45 -8.34 -10.98
N THR A 289 -10.71 -8.94 -11.92
CA THR A 289 -11.26 -9.79 -12.95
C THR A 289 -11.40 -11.22 -12.43
N LEU A 290 -12.59 -11.80 -12.61
CA LEU A 290 -12.85 -13.20 -12.35
C LEU A 290 -13.30 -13.88 -13.65
N MET A 291 -12.57 -14.92 -14.01
CA MET A 291 -12.89 -15.79 -15.13
C MET A 291 -13.45 -17.09 -14.58
N THR A 292 -14.48 -17.64 -15.24
CA THR A 292 -15.04 -18.94 -14.88
C THR A 292 -15.09 -19.87 -16.07
N ALA A 293 -14.93 -21.17 -15.83
CA ALA A 293 -15.15 -22.24 -16.80
C ALA A 293 -16.03 -23.31 -16.18
N SER A 294 -17.31 -23.31 -16.52
CA SER A 294 -18.30 -24.26 -15.98
C SER A 294 -18.53 -25.42 -16.93
N ARG A 295 -18.48 -26.65 -16.40
CA ARG A 295 -18.69 -27.90 -17.14
C ARG A 295 -19.75 -28.71 -16.43
N ILE A 296 -20.97 -28.72 -16.98
CA ILE A 296 -22.12 -29.41 -16.38
C ILE A 296 -22.66 -30.52 -17.29
N SER A 297 -23.15 -31.58 -16.67
CA SER A 297 -23.93 -32.64 -17.31
C SER A 297 -25.34 -32.61 -16.76
N VAL A 298 -26.31 -32.68 -17.66
CA VAL A 298 -27.74 -32.61 -17.36
C VAL A 298 -28.35 -33.97 -17.61
N SER A 299 -29.25 -34.41 -16.73
CA SER A 299 -30.05 -35.61 -16.93
C SER A 299 -31.51 -35.30 -16.62
N TRP A 300 -32.44 -35.87 -17.40
CA TRP A 300 -33.86 -35.62 -17.24
C TRP A 300 -34.72 -36.88 -17.36
N SER A 301 -35.90 -36.82 -16.77
CA SER A 301 -36.93 -37.86 -16.83
C SER A 301 -38.34 -37.25 -16.78
N PHE A 302 -39.26 -37.80 -17.56
CA PHE A 302 -40.67 -37.43 -17.56
C PHE A 302 -41.40 -38.06 -16.38
N ASP A 303 -42.01 -37.24 -15.54
CA ASP A 303 -42.90 -37.66 -14.46
C ASP A 303 -44.34 -37.73 -14.99
N GLU A 304 -44.85 -38.95 -15.15
CA GLU A 304 -46.21 -39.18 -15.65
C GLU A 304 -47.30 -38.70 -14.68
N ALA A 305 -47.04 -38.64 -13.37
CA ALA A 305 -48.04 -38.19 -12.40
C ALA A 305 -48.19 -36.67 -12.41
N ARG A 306 -47.07 -35.94 -12.56
CA ARG A 306 -47.05 -34.48 -12.61
C ARG A 306 -47.16 -33.90 -14.03
N GLN A 307 -46.98 -34.73 -15.06
CA GLN A 307 -46.92 -34.30 -16.47
C GLN A 307 -45.83 -33.24 -16.72
N VAL A 308 -44.65 -33.44 -16.13
CA VAL A 308 -43.49 -32.53 -16.26
C VAL A 308 -42.23 -33.33 -16.56
N PHE A 309 -41.20 -32.69 -17.12
CA PHE A 309 -39.86 -33.26 -17.16
C PHE A 309 -39.04 -32.73 -15.98
N ASP A 310 -38.71 -33.58 -15.03
CA ASP A 310 -37.71 -33.25 -14.03
C ASP A 310 -36.32 -33.33 -14.65
N TYR A 311 -35.45 -32.39 -14.28
CA TYR A 311 -34.05 -32.43 -14.65
C TYR A 311 -33.16 -32.18 -13.43
N THR A 312 -31.97 -32.75 -13.51
CA THR A 312 -30.87 -32.50 -12.59
C THR A 312 -29.63 -32.15 -13.40
N PHE A 313 -28.75 -31.33 -12.84
CA PHE A 313 -27.42 -31.14 -13.39
C PHE A 313 -26.37 -31.28 -12.31
N THR A 314 -25.19 -31.76 -12.70
CA THR A 314 -24.00 -31.83 -11.85
C THR A 314 -22.78 -31.43 -12.67
N GLY A 315 -21.75 -30.88 -12.03
CA GLY A 315 -20.56 -30.45 -12.74
C GLY A 315 -19.51 -29.81 -11.86
N GLY A 316 -18.53 -29.22 -12.54
CA GLY A 316 -17.46 -28.44 -11.92
C GLY A 316 -17.42 -27.02 -12.47
N ILE A 317 -16.97 -26.09 -11.64
CA ILE A 317 -16.67 -24.71 -12.02
C ILE A 317 -15.23 -24.44 -11.61
N ASP A 318 -14.40 -24.09 -12.59
CA ASP A 318 -13.07 -23.54 -12.35
C ASP A 318 -13.15 -22.02 -12.34
N PHE A 319 -12.55 -21.39 -11.34
CA PHE A 319 -12.43 -19.95 -11.17
C PHE A 319 -10.97 -19.54 -11.30
N THR A 320 -10.71 -18.49 -12.07
CA THR A 320 -9.40 -17.84 -12.16
C THR A 320 -9.56 -16.37 -11.82
N PHE A 321 -8.99 -15.97 -10.69
CA PHE A 321 -8.91 -14.59 -10.26
C PHE A 321 -7.66 -13.93 -10.82
N HIS A 322 -7.81 -12.69 -11.26
CA HIS A 322 -6.72 -11.85 -11.74
C HIS A 322 -6.96 -10.39 -11.33
N ASP A 323 -5.95 -9.81 -10.71
CA ASP A 323 -5.88 -8.38 -10.40
C ASP A 323 -4.46 -7.84 -10.66
N VAL A 324 -4.33 -6.53 -10.78
CA VAL A 324 -3.04 -5.84 -10.86
C VAL A 324 -3.02 -4.73 -9.84
N PHE A 325 -2.15 -4.84 -8.84
CA PHE A 325 -1.90 -3.73 -7.94
C PHE A 325 -0.88 -2.79 -8.59
N SER A 326 -1.32 -1.59 -8.93
CA SER A 326 -0.50 -0.54 -9.55
C SER A 326 -0.10 0.54 -8.54
N ASP A 327 0.69 1.51 -8.99
CA ASP A 327 1.14 2.64 -8.18
C ASP A 327 -0.01 3.26 -7.38
N PRO A 328 0.02 3.19 -6.03
CA PRO A 328 -1.03 3.75 -5.22
C PRO A 328 -1.04 5.29 -5.25
N ALA A 329 0.09 5.92 -5.57
CA ALA A 329 0.25 7.37 -5.63
C ALA A 329 0.18 7.95 -7.06
N ASP A 330 0.22 7.08 -8.09
CA ASP A 330 0.18 7.44 -9.51
C ASP A 330 1.27 8.48 -9.90
N LEU A 331 2.47 8.31 -9.33
CA LEU A 331 3.64 9.18 -9.51
C LEU A 331 4.01 9.34 -10.99
N ASP A 332 3.88 8.27 -11.77
CA ASP A 332 4.13 8.27 -13.21
C ASP A 332 3.27 9.29 -13.95
N SER A 333 1.98 9.42 -13.61
CA SER A 333 1.08 10.37 -14.27
C SER A 333 1.45 11.83 -13.98
N PHE A 334 2.20 12.07 -12.89
CA PHE A 334 2.78 13.35 -12.54
C PHE A 334 4.20 13.57 -13.07
N GLY A 335 4.77 12.60 -13.81
CA GLY A 335 6.15 12.64 -14.31
C GLY A 335 7.20 12.52 -13.20
N LEU A 336 6.85 11.80 -12.14
CA LEU A 336 7.66 11.59 -10.93
C LEU A 336 8.13 10.15 -10.78
N ASP A 337 8.20 9.41 -11.88
CA ASP A 337 8.75 8.05 -11.99
C ASP A 337 10.12 7.89 -11.31
N ARG A 338 10.91 8.97 -11.24
CA ARG A 338 12.20 9.02 -10.54
C ARG A 338 12.12 9.03 -9.01
N LEU A 339 10.96 9.37 -8.44
CA LEU A 339 10.69 9.33 -7.00
C LEU A 339 10.24 7.94 -6.55
N ASP A 340 9.88 7.09 -7.50
CA ASP A 340 9.63 5.70 -7.24
C ASP A 340 10.95 5.01 -6.86
N PHE A 341 10.89 4.11 -5.87
CA PHE A 341 12.05 3.31 -5.51
C PHE A 341 12.47 2.48 -6.75
N PRO A 342 13.75 2.14 -6.93
CA PRO A 342 14.22 1.38 -8.10
C PRO A 342 13.49 0.04 -8.36
N HIS A 343 12.74 -0.43 -7.36
CA HIS A 343 11.98 -1.68 -7.39
C HIS A 343 10.45 -1.47 -7.35
N SER A 344 9.98 -0.22 -7.35
CA SER A 344 8.57 0.14 -7.52
C SER A 344 8.04 -0.40 -8.83
N ASN A 345 7.18 -1.40 -8.77
CA ASN A 345 6.57 -1.97 -9.97
C ASN A 345 5.17 -2.48 -9.67
N PRO A 346 4.20 -2.25 -10.58
CA PRO A 346 2.94 -2.97 -10.54
C PRO A 346 3.18 -4.47 -10.50
N PHE A 347 2.36 -5.19 -9.72
CA PHE A 347 2.47 -6.64 -9.63
C PHE A 347 1.11 -7.31 -9.85
N ILE A 348 1.18 -8.50 -10.45
CA ILE A 348 0.00 -9.32 -10.74
C ILE A 348 -0.39 -10.07 -9.47
N ILE A 349 -1.69 -10.17 -9.25
CA ILE A 349 -2.30 -11.01 -8.23
C ILE A 349 -3.17 -12.06 -8.90
N THR A 350 -2.90 -13.33 -8.62
CA THR A 350 -3.68 -14.45 -9.17
C THR A 350 -4.15 -15.43 -8.11
N ASP A 351 -5.23 -16.16 -8.37
CA ASP A 351 -5.49 -17.42 -7.68
C ASP A 351 -6.54 -18.25 -8.43
N ASN A 352 -6.62 -19.54 -8.10
CA ASN A 352 -7.58 -20.46 -8.72
C ASN A 352 -8.37 -21.25 -7.67
N TRP A 353 -9.61 -21.57 -8.03
CA TRP A 353 -10.49 -22.47 -7.27
C TRP A 353 -11.16 -23.43 -8.24
N SER A 354 -11.43 -24.64 -7.77
CA SER A 354 -12.27 -25.61 -8.46
C SER A 354 -13.34 -26.08 -7.49
N VAL A 355 -14.61 -25.95 -7.86
CA VAL A 355 -15.74 -26.37 -7.01
C VAL A 355 -16.71 -27.21 -7.80
N THR A 356 -17.41 -28.10 -7.09
CA THR A 356 -18.53 -28.85 -7.65
C THR A 356 -19.81 -28.04 -7.57
N THR A 357 -20.67 -28.17 -8.58
CA THR A 357 -22.01 -27.56 -8.59
C THR A 357 -23.05 -28.61 -8.96
N SER A 358 -24.27 -28.44 -8.46
CA SER A 358 -25.40 -29.29 -8.80
C SER A 358 -26.70 -28.55 -8.59
N GLY A 359 -27.72 -28.85 -9.38
CA GLY A 359 -29.05 -28.31 -9.19
C GLY A 359 -30.11 -29.20 -9.82
N SER A 360 -31.37 -28.82 -9.63
CA SER A 360 -32.52 -29.56 -10.15
C SER A 360 -33.71 -28.64 -10.38
N GLY A 361 -34.57 -29.01 -11.32
CA GLY A 361 -35.82 -28.31 -11.57
C GLY A 361 -36.76 -29.13 -12.44
N TYR A 362 -37.79 -28.48 -12.97
CA TYR A 362 -38.73 -29.10 -13.89
C TYR A 362 -39.10 -28.17 -15.05
N ILE A 363 -39.59 -28.75 -16.14
CA ILE A 363 -40.30 -28.05 -17.22
C ILE A 363 -41.68 -28.68 -17.43
N GLU A 364 -42.68 -27.83 -17.62
CA GLU A 364 -44.05 -28.22 -17.97
C GLU A 364 -44.17 -28.66 -19.42
#